data_AF-A0A6N9RG10-F1
#
_entry.id   AF-A0A6N9RG10-F1
#
_cell.length_a   1.000
_cell.length_b   1.000
_cell.length_c   1.000
_cell.angle_alpha   90.00
_cell.angle_beta   90.00
_cell.angle_gamma   90.00
#
_symmetry.space_group_name_H-M   'P 1'
#
loop_
_entity.id
_entity.type
_entity.pdbx_description
1 polymer ?
#
loop_
_entity_poly.entity_id
_entity_poly.type
_entity_poly.pdbx_seq_one_letter_code
_entity_poly.pdbx_strand_id
1 'polypeptide(L)'
;MPEPKPDSRRAYASAPVNQRTAPREAAKPVPVHALLKARAQKARQRQLLGPSVSELLARGTSGVAPQQAKLHPGVIAATVCAVAAASALVLLRSGTGLALAAALTALGGAGWLWQHRSQRTTGEAMPMPSGPSPFEPEALRRIDEAFEATAAAVHEPALAALVSLKAAAVRMALALGSAPVDGEFTLDDRMYVIESLRRYIPDTLSAYLQVPAAQRPVPGADEGLSANDLLQGQLALLQSELEQREQRLHGSAVEALRRQQRFLQSKATRG
;
A
#
# COMPACT_ATOMS: atom_id res chain seq x y z
N MET A 1 -30.39 -56.11 40.13
CA MET A 1 -29.83 -55.18 41.14
C MET A 1 -30.91 -54.14 41.46
N PRO A 2 -31.48 -54.14 42.67
CA PRO A 2 -32.56 -53.21 43.04
C PRO A 2 -32.01 -51.82 43.37
N GLU A 3 -32.72 -50.77 42.93
CA GLU A 3 -32.39 -49.37 43.26
C GLU A 3 -32.60 -49.07 44.76
N PRO A 4 -31.71 -48.28 45.39
CA PRO A 4 -31.85 -47.92 46.79
C PRO A 4 -32.97 -46.89 47.01
N LYS A 5 -33.88 -47.18 47.94
CA LYS A 5 -34.96 -46.25 48.36
C LYS A 5 -34.39 -45.02 49.09
N PRO A 6 -34.83 -43.80 48.78
CA PRO A 6 -34.34 -42.59 49.42
C PRO A 6 -34.80 -42.51 50.89
N ASP A 7 -33.83 -42.33 51.79
CA ASP A 7 -34.04 -42.23 53.23
C ASP A 7 -34.47 -40.81 53.63
N SER A 8 -35.65 -40.70 54.26
CA SER A 8 -36.30 -39.43 54.65
C SER A 8 -35.51 -38.57 55.65
N ARG A 9 -34.45 -39.11 56.25
CA ARG A 9 -33.59 -38.40 57.21
C ARG A 9 -32.35 -37.75 56.60
N ARG A 10 -32.13 -37.90 55.29
CA ARG A 10 -30.98 -37.30 54.59
C ARG A 10 -31.45 -36.30 53.53
N ALA A 11 -31.03 -35.06 53.66
CA ALA A 11 -31.21 -34.05 52.62
C ALA A 11 -30.18 -34.28 51.51
N TYR A 12 -30.63 -34.70 50.33
CA TYR A 12 -29.80 -34.80 49.14
C TYR A 12 -29.85 -33.46 48.41
N ALA A 13 -28.73 -32.74 48.34
CA ALA A 13 -28.63 -31.56 47.49
C ALA A 13 -28.48 -32.01 46.03
N SER A 14 -29.36 -31.54 45.15
CA SER A 14 -29.33 -31.81 43.71
C SER A 14 -28.23 -31.06 42.96
N ALA A 15 -27.47 -30.21 43.65
CA ALA A 15 -26.39 -29.40 43.10
C ALA A 15 -25.08 -29.61 43.89
N PRO A 16 -23.92 -29.57 43.22
CA PRO A 16 -22.63 -29.72 43.88
C PRO A 16 -22.40 -28.57 44.87
N VAL A 17 -22.17 -28.92 46.13
CA VAL A 17 -21.89 -27.98 47.23
C VAL A 17 -20.53 -27.26 47.05
N ASN A 18 -19.68 -27.76 46.14
CA ASN A 18 -18.39 -27.16 45.81
C ASN A 18 -18.39 -26.56 44.39
N GLN A 19 -18.33 -25.22 44.30
CA GLN A 19 -18.22 -24.50 43.04
C GLN A 19 -16.90 -24.78 42.28
N ARG A 20 -15.89 -25.34 42.96
CA ARG A 20 -14.61 -25.74 42.33
C ARG A 20 -14.70 -27.00 41.48
N THR A 21 -15.74 -27.82 41.67
CA THR A 21 -15.96 -29.07 40.93
C THR A 21 -17.15 -29.00 39.98
N ALA A 22 -17.82 -27.83 39.88
CA ALA A 22 -18.85 -27.62 38.88
C ALA A 22 -18.19 -27.54 37.48
N PRO A 23 -18.74 -28.22 36.45
CA PRO A 23 -18.28 -28.03 35.08
C PRO A 23 -18.45 -26.54 34.74
N ARG A 24 -17.33 -25.87 34.49
CA ARG A 24 -17.30 -24.45 34.15
C ARG A 24 -18.03 -24.30 32.82
N GLU A 25 -19.25 -23.80 32.87
CA GLU A 25 -20.06 -23.52 31.69
C GLU A 25 -19.21 -22.67 30.73
N ALA A 26 -18.96 -23.19 29.54
CA ALA A 26 -18.09 -22.55 28.57
C ALA A 26 -18.62 -21.14 28.31
N ALA A 27 -17.82 -20.14 28.66
CA ALA A 27 -18.19 -18.74 28.51
C ALA A 27 -18.66 -18.49 27.08
N LYS A 28 -19.93 -18.07 26.90
CA LYS A 28 -20.47 -17.70 25.60
C LYS A 28 -19.53 -16.66 24.98
N PRO A 29 -19.07 -16.85 23.72
CA PRO A 29 -18.14 -15.93 23.11
C PRO A 29 -18.75 -14.53 23.09
N VAL A 30 -18.04 -13.57 23.69
CA VAL A 30 -18.45 -12.17 23.74
C VAL A 30 -18.68 -11.69 22.29
N PRO A 31 -19.84 -11.13 21.95
CA PRO A 31 -20.10 -10.64 20.61
C PRO A 31 -19.12 -9.49 20.30
N VAL A 32 -18.08 -9.79 19.51
CA VAL A 32 -17.15 -8.78 19.04
C VAL A 32 -17.92 -7.84 18.11
N HIS A 33 -18.15 -6.61 18.57
CA HIS A 33 -18.86 -5.57 17.81
C HIS A 33 -18.28 -5.43 16.40
N ALA A 34 -19.17 -5.39 15.39
CA ALA A 34 -18.79 -5.28 13.97
C ALA A 34 -17.83 -4.11 13.68
N LEU A 35 -17.97 -2.99 14.41
CA LEU A 35 -17.07 -1.84 14.33
C LEU A 35 -15.62 -2.16 14.68
N LEU A 36 -15.38 -3.02 15.68
CA LEU A 36 -14.03 -3.43 16.08
C LEU A 36 -13.39 -4.32 15.01
N LYS A 37 -14.17 -5.22 14.41
CA LYS A 37 -13.72 -6.05 13.29
C LYS A 37 -13.34 -5.20 12.08
N ALA A 38 -14.19 -4.23 11.71
CA ALA A 38 -13.90 -3.30 10.61
C ALA A 38 -12.64 -2.47 10.88
N ARG A 39 -12.45 -2.00 12.13
CA ARG A 39 -11.25 -1.23 12.51
C ARG A 39 -9.98 -2.08 12.48
N ALA A 40 -10.04 -3.32 12.94
CA ALA A 40 -8.91 -4.26 12.89
C ALA A 40 -8.56 -4.63 11.44
N GLN A 41 -9.56 -4.87 10.60
CA GLN A 41 -9.38 -5.12 9.16
C GLN A 41 -8.71 -3.93 8.48
N LYS A 42 -9.23 -2.70 8.70
CA LYS A 42 -8.63 -1.47 8.17
C LYS A 42 -7.18 -1.26 8.64
N ALA A 43 -6.88 -1.57 9.91
CA ALA A 43 -5.52 -1.48 10.43
C ALA A 43 -4.58 -2.49 9.76
N ARG A 44 -5.02 -3.74 9.59
CA ARG A 44 -4.26 -4.78 8.89
C ARG A 44 -4.04 -4.43 7.41
N GLN A 45 -5.06 -3.92 6.72
CA GLN A 45 -4.95 -3.46 5.35
C GLN A 45 -3.91 -2.34 5.21
N ARG A 46 -3.93 -1.35 6.11
CA ARG A 46 -2.92 -0.28 6.12
C ARG A 46 -1.51 -0.80 6.40
N GLN A 47 -1.35 -1.87 7.18
CA GLN A 47 -0.06 -2.52 7.38
C GLN A 47 0.44 -3.22 6.12
N LEU A 48 -0.45 -3.82 5.32
CA LEU A 48 -0.08 -4.58 4.12
C LEU A 48 0.11 -3.68 2.88
N LEU A 49 -0.80 -2.74 2.65
CA LEU A 49 -0.89 -1.96 1.41
C LEU A 49 -0.62 -0.46 1.57
N GLY A 50 -0.52 0.05 2.80
CA GLY A 50 -0.48 1.49 3.05
C GLY A 50 -1.82 2.21 2.79
N PRO A 51 -1.81 3.55 2.59
CA PRO A 51 -3.02 4.35 2.28
C PRO A 51 -3.64 3.95 0.95
N SER A 52 -4.94 4.14 0.76
CA SER A 52 -5.64 3.78 -0.50
C SER A 52 -5.17 4.64 -1.68
N VAL A 53 -5.38 4.18 -2.92
CA VAL A 53 -5.07 4.95 -4.13
C VAL A 53 -5.85 6.25 -4.12
N SER A 54 -7.15 6.21 -3.78
CA SER A 54 -7.98 7.43 -3.63
C SER A 54 -7.41 8.41 -2.59
N GLU A 55 -6.99 7.94 -1.41
CA GLU A 55 -6.37 8.79 -0.36
C GLU A 55 -5.07 9.42 -0.86
N LEU A 56 -4.24 8.66 -1.59
CA LEU A 56 -2.96 9.14 -2.13
C LEU A 56 -3.15 10.18 -3.24
N LEU A 57 -4.10 9.95 -4.15
CA LEU A 57 -4.41 10.89 -5.23
C LEU A 57 -5.09 12.16 -4.70
N ALA A 58 -5.98 12.04 -3.72
CA ALA A 58 -6.59 13.20 -3.06
C ALA A 58 -5.54 14.08 -2.38
N ARG A 59 -4.53 13.48 -1.71
CA ARG A 59 -3.44 14.24 -1.09
C ARG A 59 -2.52 14.92 -2.11
N GLY A 60 -2.27 14.30 -3.27
CA GLY A 60 -1.41 14.88 -4.30
C GLY A 60 -2.09 15.96 -5.16
N THR A 61 -3.42 15.90 -5.29
CA THR A 61 -4.23 16.90 -6.03
C THR A 61 -4.67 18.07 -5.16
N SER A 62 -4.83 17.83 -3.86
CA SER A 62 -5.07 18.91 -2.91
C SER A 62 -3.75 19.68 -2.73
N GLY A 63 -3.63 20.85 -3.34
CA GLY A 63 -2.65 21.85 -2.96
C GLY A 63 -2.92 22.30 -1.53
N VAL A 64 -2.54 21.49 -0.54
CA VAL A 64 -2.81 21.77 0.87
C VAL A 64 -1.70 22.67 1.39
N ALA A 65 -2.03 23.95 1.55
CA ALA A 65 -1.38 24.80 2.53
C ALA A 65 -1.30 24.02 3.87
N PRO A 66 -0.12 23.90 4.49
CA PRO A 66 0.08 22.96 5.58
C PRO A 66 -0.77 23.37 6.78
N GLN A 67 -1.84 22.63 7.04
CA GLN A 67 -2.47 22.63 8.37
C GLN A 67 -1.47 21.98 9.33
N GLN A 68 -0.74 22.84 10.04
CA GLN A 68 0.12 22.46 11.15
C GLN A 68 -0.71 21.80 12.24
N ALA A 69 -0.81 20.47 12.20
CA ALA A 69 -1.11 19.70 13.40
C ALA A 69 0.10 19.89 14.34
N LYS A 70 -0.09 20.68 15.40
CA LYS A 70 0.89 20.86 16.49
C LYS A 70 1.09 19.52 17.20
N LEU A 71 2.00 18.69 16.68
CA LEU A 71 2.50 17.53 17.40
C LEU A 71 3.72 17.96 18.20
N HIS A 72 3.63 17.81 19.53
CA HIS A 72 4.67 18.22 20.46
C HIS A 72 5.97 17.44 20.21
N PRO A 73 7.13 18.13 20.10
CA PRO A 73 8.42 17.54 19.71
C PRO A 73 9.00 16.53 20.71
N GLY A 74 8.42 16.40 21.91
CA GLY A 74 8.91 15.49 22.96
C GLY A 74 8.65 14.00 22.69
N VAL A 75 7.66 13.64 21.87
CA VAL A 75 7.28 12.22 21.69
C VAL A 75 8.11 11.53 20.60
N ILE A 76 8.63 12.28 19.63
CA ILE A 76 9.38 11.73 18.48
C ILE A 76 10.83 11.40 18.85
N ALA A 77 11.43 12.14 19.80
CA ALA A 77 12.81 11.90 20.22
C ALA A 77 12.98 10.58 21.01
N ALA A 78 11.96 10.16 21.76
CA ALA A 78 12.06 8.98 22.62
C ALA A 78 12.04 7.64 21.85
N THR A 79 11.31 7.56 20.74
CA THR A 79 11.17 6.31 19.97
C THR A 79 12.36 6.06 19.04
N VAL A 80 13.02 7.11 18.54
CA VAL A 80 14.17 6.98 17.63
C VAL A 80 15.45 6.55 18.39
N CYS A 81 15.64 7.01 19.64
CA CYS A 81 16.79 6.60 20.45
C CYS A 81 16.72 5.13 20.91
N ALA A 82 15.53 4.58 21.14
CA ALA A 82 15.39 3.21 21.64
C ALA A 82 15.74 2.14 20.59
N VAL A 83 15.41 2.38 19.30
CA VAL A 83 15.70 1.43 18.21
C VAL A 83 17.18 1.47 17.78
N ALA A 84 17.81 2.65 17.86
CA ALA A 84 19.25 2.80 17.58
C ALA A 84 20.13 2.13 18.65
N ALA A 85 19.72 2.18 19.93
CA ALA A 85 20.46 1.55 21.02
C ALA A 85 20.41 0.01 20.96
N ALA A 86 19.27 -0.56 20.58
CA ALA A 86 19.10 -2.01 20.48
C ALA A 86 19.87 -2.63 19.31
N SER A 87 20.02 -1.90 18.19
CA SER A 87 20.76 -2.36 17.01
C SER A 87 22.28 -2.24 17.18
N ALA A 88 22.77 -1.25 17.93
CA ALA A 88 24.20 -1.10 18.23
C ALA A 88 24.74 -2.22 19.16
N LEU A 89 23.91 -2.76 20.07
CA LEU A 89 24.34 -3.78 21.03
C LEU A 89 24.47 -5.19 20.42
N VAL A 90 23.74 -5.49 19.35
CA VAL A 90 23.84 -6.78 18.63
C VAL A 90 25.08 -6.83 17.73
N LEU A 91 25.48 -5.70 17.16
CA LEU A 91 26.61 -5.60 16.24
C LEU A 91 27.98 -5.51 16.93
N LEU A 92 28.04 -5.14 18.22
CA LEU A 92 29.30 -5.09 18.97
C LEU A 92 29.83 -6.48 19.40
N ARG A 93 29.00 -7.53 19.31
CA ARG A 93 29.34 -8.87 19.79
C ARG A 93 29.95 -9.80 18.73
N SER A 94 29.88 -9.43 17.44
CA SER A 94 30.24 -10.31 16.32
C SER A 94 31.57 -9.98 15.61
N GLY A 95 32.43 -9.14 16.19
CA GLY A 95 33.87 -9.01 15.86
C GLY A 95 34.25 -8.63 14.43
N THR A 96 33.30 -8.48 13.52
CA THR A 96 33.50 -8.28 12.08
C THR A 96 32.38 -7.38 11.57
N GLY A 97 32.53 -6.05 11.66
CA GLY A 97 31.38 -5.20 11.35
C GLY A 97 31.55 -3.70 11.23
N LEU A 98 32.77 -3.13 11.21
CA LEU A 98 32.90 -1.68 11.06
C LEU A 98 32.81 -1.17 9.60
N ALA A 99 32.92 -2.05 8.59
CA ALA A 99 32.85 -1.63 7.19
C ALA A 99 31.43 -1.73 6.57
N LEU A 100 30.56 -2.60 7.09
CA LEU A 100 29.26 -2.90 6.45
C LEU A 100 28.08 -2.09 7.02
N ALA A 101 28.21 -1.56 8.24
CA ALA A 101 27.18 -0.72 8.86
C ALA A 101 27.06 0.68 8.22
N ALA A 102 28.15 1.20 7.63
CA ALA A 102 28.14 2.48 6.95
C ALA A 102 27.46 2.44 5.56
N ALA A 103 27.49 1.28 4.88
CA ALA A 103 26.93 1.16 3.53
C ALA A 103 25.39 1.12 3.51
N LEU A 104 24.75 0.52 4.52
CA LEU A 104 23.29 0.39 4.58
C LEU A 104 22.58 1.67 5.07
N THR A 105 23.27 2.51 5.85
CA THR A 105 22.72 3.81 6.29
C THR A 105 22.79 4.88 5.21
N ALA A 106 23.75 4.80 4.28
CA ALA A 106 23.89 5.74 3.17
C ALA A 106 22.81 5.57 2.07
N LEU A 107 22.41 4.33 1.77
CA LEU A 107 21.42 4.05 0.71
C LEU A 107 19.97 4.25 1.18
N GLY A 108 19.65 3.99 2.46
CA GLY A 108 18.31 4.24 3.01
C GLY A 108 18.03 5.72 3.33
N GLY A 109 19.06 6.48 3.70
CA GLY A 109 18.92 7.89 4.08
C GLY A 109 18.76 8.87 2.90
N ALA A 110 19.41 8.58 1.77
CA ALA A 110 19.38 9.47 0.60
C ALA A 110 18.00 9.57 -0.05
N GLY A 111 17.25 8.45 -0.13
CA GLY A 111 15.89 8.44 -0.68
C GLY A 111 14.90 9.26 0.16
N TRP A 112 15.00 9.16 1.48
CA TRP A 112 14.12 9.89 2.41
C TRP A 112 14.44 11.40 2.44
N LEU A 113 15.72 11.78 2.42
CA LEU A 113 16.12 13.18 2.44
C LEU A 113 15.81 13.90 1.11
N TRP A 114 15.91 13.20 -0.03
CA TRP A 114 15.61 13.80 -1.35
C TRP A 114 14.11 14.04 -1.54
N GLN A 115 13.27 13.11 -1.06
CA GLN A 115 11.81 13.27 -1.06
C GLN A 115 11.34 14.41 -0.15
N HIS A 116 12.07 14.69 0.94
CA HIS A 116 11.75 15.80 1.85
C HIS A 116 12.33 17.16 1.43
N ARG A 117 13.41 17.19 0.63
CA ARG A 117 14.00 18.41 0.08
C ARG A 117 13.30 18.94 -1.17
N SER A 118 12.77 18.04 -2.01
CA SER A 118 11.97 18.42 -3.20
C SER A 118 10.71 19.21 -2.84
N GLN A 119 10.21 19.06 -1.61
CA GLN A 119 9.07 19.83 -1.08
C GLN A 119 9.44 21.23 -0.55
N ARG A 120 10.73 21.61 -0.49
CA ARG A 120 11.17 22.92 0.04
C ARG A 120 11.60 23.94 -1.01
N THR A 121 11.60 23.57 -2.29
CA THR A 121 11.70 24.54 -3.39
C THR A 121 10.32 24.89 -3.91
N THR A 122 9.45 25.37 -3.03
CA THR A 122 8.28 26.18 -3.42
C THR A 122 8.80 27.55 -3.80
N GLY A 123 9.26 27.69 -5.05
CA GLY A 123 8.99 28.93 -5.77
C GLY A 123 7.48 29.13 -5.76
N GLU A 124 7.05 30.37 -5.61
CA GLU A 124 5.68 30.85 -5.59
C GLU A 124 4.96 30.42 -6.88
N ALA A 125 4.50 29.17 -6.90
CA ALA A 125 3.74 28.61 -7.99
C ALA A 125 2.35 29.21 -7.88
N MET A 126 2.02 30.10 -8.83
CA MET A 126 0.65 30.54 -9.01
C MET A 126 -0.28 29.32 -9.03
N PRO A 127 -1.48 29.40 -8.42
CA PRO A 127 -2.45 28.32 -8.49
C PRO A 127 -2.86 28.16 -9.96
N MET A 128 -2.25 27.19 -10.63
CA MET A 128 -2.76 26.70 -11.90
C MET A 128 -4.15 26.11 -11.62
N PRO A 129 -5.16 26.39 -12.46
CA PRO A 129 -6.46 25.78 -12.31
C PRO A 129 -6.27 24.27 -12.38
N SER A 130 -6.55 23.58 -11.28
CA SER A 130 -6.64 22.13 -11.24
C SER A 130 -7.77 21.73 -12.19
N GLY A 131 -7.39 21.24 -13.37
CA GLY A 131 -8.32 20.58 -14.27
C GLY A 131 -9.05 19.46 -13.51
N PRO A 132 -10.25 19.06 -13.96
CA PRO A 132 -10.96 17.94 -13.36
C PRO A 132 -10.03 16.73 -13.31
N SER A 133 -10.01 16.04 -12.15
CA SER A 133 -9.27 14.78 -12.00
C SER A 133 -9.61 13.87 -13.19
N PRO A 134 -8.62 13.32 -13.90
CA PRO A 134 -8.89 12.41 -15.02
C PRO A 134 -9.50 11.08 -14.55
N PHE A 135 -9.61 10.88 -13.24
CA PHE A 135 -10.16 9.68 -12.61
C PHE A 135 -11.49 9.97 -11.92
N GLU A 136 -12.51 9.21 -12.33
CA GLU A 136 -13.83 9.20 -11.70
C GLU A 136 -13.77 8.59 -10.28
N PRO A 137 -14.50 9.14 -9.29
CA PRO A 137 -14.50 8.63 -7.92
C PRO A 137 -14.86 7.15 -7.81
N GLU A 138 -15.80 6.67 -8.64
CA GLU A 138 -16.21 5.28 -8.66
C GLU A 138 -15.10 4.34 -9.16
N ALA A 139 -14.31 4.77 -10.14
CA ALA A 139 -13.16 4.00 -10.62
C ALA A 139 -12.08 3.87 -9.55
N LEU A 140 -11.80 4.97 -8.82
CA LEU A 140 -10.86 4.96 -7.70
C LEU A 140 -11.33 4.07 -6.55
N ARG A 141 -12.63 4.03 -6.26
CA ARG A 141 -13.18 3.09 -5.28
C ARG A 141 -13.00 1.64 -5.73
N ARG A 142 -13.32 1.32 -6.99
CA ARG A 142 -13.20 -0.04 -7.52
C ARG A 142 -11.78 -0.57 -7.48
N ILE A 143 -10.79 0.25 -7.83
CA ILE A 143 -9.39 -0.18 -7.76
C ILE A 143 -8.93 -0.37 -6.30
N ASP A 144 -9.38 0.47 -5.37
CA ASP A 144 -9.08 0.31 -3.94
C ASP A 144 -9.65 -1.00 -3.39
N GLU A 145 -10.92 -1.29 -3.68
CA GLU A 145 -11.59 -2.54 -3.30
C GLU A 145 -10.86 -3.76 -3.89
N ALA A 146 -10.44 -3.68 -5.16
CA ALA A 146 -9.71 -4.76 -5.83
C ALA A 146 -8.33 -5.03 -5.21
N PHE A 147 -7.56 -3.98 -4.91
CA PHE A 147 -6.28 -4.10 -4.21
C PHE A 147 -6.46 -4.72 -2.82
N GLU A 148 -7.42 -4.24 -2.05
CA GLU A 148 -7.70 -4.72 -0.70
C GLU A 148 -8.12 -6.19 -0.67
N ALA A 149 -9.05 -6.57 -1.55
CA ALA A 149 -9.55 -7.94 -1.63
C ALA A 149 -8.43 -8.91 -2.09
N THR A 150 -7.61 -8.49 -3.04
CA THR A 150 -6.48 -9.30 -3.53
C THR A 150 -5.41 -9.47 -2.47
N ALA A 151 -5.03 -8.40 -1.76
CA ALA A 151 -4.02 -8.47 -0.70
C ALA A 151 -4.39 -9.41 0.45
N ALA A 152 -5.69 -9.58 0.71
CA ALA A 152 -6.16 -10.55 1.70
C ALA A 152 -6.08 -12.01 1.21
N ALA A 153 -5.95 -12.23 -0.09
CA ALA A 153 -6.07 -13.52 -0.76
C ALA A 153 -4.75 -14.09 -1.30
N VAL A 154 -3.73 -13.25 -1.49
CA VAL A 154 -2.44 -13.61 -2.11
C VAL A 154 -1.35 -13.95 -1.09
N HIS A 155 -0.32 -14.66 -1.55
CA HIS A 155 0.89 -14.96 -0.78
C HIS A 155 2.00 -13.92 -0.99
N GLU A 156 3.06 -13.98 -0.17
CA GLU A 156 4.12 -12.96 -0.08
C GLU A 156 4.71 -12.44 -1.41
N PRO A 157 5.12 -13.28 -2.39
CA PRO A 157 5.70 -12.76 -3.63
C PRO A 157 4.69 -11.95 -4.48
N ALA A 158 3.43 -12.39 -4.52
CA ALA A 158 2.36 -11.69 -5.20
C ALA A 158 1.94 -10.42 -4.45
N LEU A 159 1.99 -10.42 -3.11
CA LEU A 159 1.75 -9.22 -2.30
C LEU A 159 2.78 -8.13 -2.58
N ALA A 160 4.07 -8.48 -2.66
CA ALA A 160 5.13 -7.52 -2.99
C ALA A 160 4.96 -6.92 -4.40
N ALA A 161 4.59 -7.75 -5.39
CA ALA A 161 4.27 -7.30 -6.74
C ALA A 161 3.04 -6.36 -6.74
N LEU A 162 2.01 -6.70 -5.97
CA LEU A 162 0.80 -5.89 -5.84
C LEU A 162 1.08 -4.50 -5.23
N VAL A 163 1.90 -4.44 -4.19
CA VAL A 163 2.36 -3.18 -3.58
C VAL A 163 3.18 -2.35 -4.56
N SER A 164 4.07 -2.98 -5.31
CA SER A 164 4.90 -2.30 -6.32
C SER A 164 4.06 -1.73 -7.46
N LEU A 165 3.10 -2.51 -7.96
CA LEU A 165 2.14 -2.06 -8.97
C LEU A 165 1.30 -0.87 -8.48
N LYS A 166 0.80 -0.93 -7.24
CA LYS A 166 0.06 0.18 -6.63
C LYS A 166 0.90 1.45 -6.57
N ALA A 167 2.17 1.34 -6.18
CA ALA A 167 3.08 2.48 -6.13
C ALA A 167 3.31 3.08 -7.53
N ALA A 168 3.55 2.25 -8.54
CA ALA A 168 3.72 2.69 -9.93
C ALA A 168 2.45 3.39 -10.46
N ALA A 169 1.27 2.79 -10.23
CA ALA A 169 -0.01 3.35 -10.64
C ALA A 169 -0.28 4.73 -10.01
N VAL A 170 0.01 4.89 -8.71
CA VAL A 170 -0.13 6.18 -8.01
C VAL A 170 0.85 7.23 -8.56
N ARG A 171 2.12 6.88 -8.75
CA ARG A 171 3.11 7.83 -9.32
C ARG A 171 2.68 8.33 -10.69
N MET A 172 2.28 7.42 -11.57
CA MET A 172 1.80 7.78 -12.90
C MET A 172 0.53 8.63 -12.85
N ALA A 173 -0.46 8.23 -12.05
CA ALA A 173 -1.71 8.98 -11.90
C ALA A 173 -1.48 10.42 -11.40
N LEU A 174 -0.57 10.63 -10.45
CA LEU A 174 -0.20 11.96 -9.98
C LEU A 174 0.49 12.78 -11.07
N ALA A 175 1.36 12.16 -11.87
CA ALA A 175 2.08 12.85 -12.93
C ALA A 175 1.17 13.24 -14.11
N LEU A 176 0.09 12.50 -14.37
CA LEU A 176 -0.86 12.78 -15.47
C LEU A 176 -1.55 14.15 -15.37
N GLY A 177 -1.75 14.67 -14.15
CA GLY A 177 -2.51 15.91 -13.94
C GLY A 177 -1.86 17.15 -14.59
N SER A 178 -0.54 17.15 -14.70
CA SER A 178 0.25 18.25 -15.28
C SER A 178 1.04 17.86 -16.53
N ALA A 179 1.05 16.58 -16.89
CA ALA A 179 1.79 16.06 -18.05
C ALA A 179 1.24 16.60 -19.37
N PRO A 180 2.03 17.37 -20.15
CA PRO A 180 1.66 17.69 -21.53
C PRO A 180 1.68 16.41 -22.38
N VAL A 181 0.82 16.36 -23.40
CA VAL A 181 0.91 15.35 -24.45
C VAL A 181 1.83 15.89 -25.54
N ASP A 182 2.86 15.14 -25.90
CA ASP A 182 3.82 15.50 -26.94
C ASP A 182 4.31 14.26 -27.73
N GLY A 183 5.42 14.42 -28.47
CA GLY A 183 5.97 13.34 -29.28
C GLY A 183 6.61 12.20 -28.48
N GLU A 184 7.02 12.44 -27.23
CA GLU A 184 7.61 11.40 -26.37
C GLU A 184 6.58 10.75 -25.45
N PHE A 185 5.63 11.54 -24.92
CA PHE A 185 4.49 11.04 -24.15
C PHE A 185 3.18 11.30 -24.89
N THR A 186 2.66 10.23 -25.51
CA THR A 186 1.56 10.33 -26.48
C THR A 186 0.18 10.32 -25.81
N LEU A 187 -0.86 10.62 -26.61
CA LEU A 187 -2.25 10.50 -26.16
C LEU A 187 -2.59 9.05 -25.78
N ASP A 188 -2.05 8.08 -26.52
CA ASP A 188 -2.25 6.66 -26.24
C ASP A 188 -1.61 6.25 -24.91
N ASP A 189 -0.44 6.79 -24.58
CA ASP A 189 0.21 6.57 -23.28
C ASP A 189 -0.65 7.11 -22.13
N ARG A 190 -1.18 8.33 -22.28
CA ARG A 190 -2.12 8.92 -21.32
C ARG A 190 -3.37 8.07 -21.15
N MET A 191 -4.00 7.66 -22.26
CA MET A 191 -5.20 6.83 -22.23
C MET A 191 -4.96 5.46 -21.62
N TYR A 192 -3.80 4.85 -21.90
CA TYR A 192 -3.42 3.57 -21.31
C TYR A 192 -3.34 3.66 -19.78
N VAL A 193 -2.74 4.71 -19.23
CA VAL A 193 -2.66 4.89 -17.77
C VAL A 193 -4.05 5.07 -17.17
N ILE A 194 -4.91 5.88 -17.81
CA ILE A 194 -6.30 6.08 -17.36
C ILE A 194 -7.05 4.76 -17.33
N GLU A 195 -7.02 4.00 -18.43
CA GLU A 195 -7.72 2.71 -18.52
C GLU A 195 -7.08 1.61 -17.66
N SER A 196 -5.78 1.70 -17.36
CA SER A 196 -5.11 0.80 -16.41
C SER A 196 -5.73 0.92 -15.02
N LEU A 197 -5.92 2.16 -14.54
CA LEU A 197 -6.52 2.42 -13.24
C LEU A 197 -8.04 2.19 -13.25
N ARG A 198 -8.71 2.49 -14.36
CA ARG A 198 -10.17 2.38 -14.48
C ARG A 198 -10.67 0.95 -14.66
N ARG A 199 -9.93 0.14 -15.43
CA ARG A 199 -10.39 -1.14 -15.95
C ARG A 199 -9.35 -2.25 -15.82
N TYR A 200 -8.15 -2.10 -16.38
CA TYR A 200 -7.25 -3.25 -16.54
C TYR A 200 -6.77 -3.84 -15.21
N ILE A 201 -6.34 -2.99 -14.26
CA ILE A 201 -5.93 -3.46 -12.93
C ILE A 201 -7.15 -4.05 -12.18
N PRO A 202 -8.28 -3.33 -12.01
CA PRO A 202 -9.45 -3.89 -11.33
C PRO A 202 -9.94 -5.21 -11.93
N ASP A 203 -10.03 -5.32 -13.26
CA ASP A 203 -10.54 -6.51 -13.95
C ASP A 203 -9.58 -7.69 -13.75
N THR A 204 -8.27 -7.46 -13.85
CA THR A 204 -7.22 -8.48 -13.61
C THR A 204 -7.32 -9.06 -12.20
N LEU A 205 -7.37 -8.18 -11.20
CA LEU A 205 -7.47 -8.56 -9.79
C LEU A 205 -8.79 -9.29 -9.49
N SER A 206 -9.89 -8.82 -10.08
CA SER A 206 -11.21 -9.44 -9.92
C SER A 206 -11.28 -10.82 -10.56
N ALA A 207 -10.69 -11.01 -11.74
CA ALA A 207 -10.63 -12.30 -12.42
C ALA A 207 -9.87 -13.35 -11.59
N TYR A 208 -8.74 -12.97 -10.98
CA TYR A 208 -8.03 -13.85 -10.06
C TYR A 208 -8.88 -14.26 -8.84
N LEU A 209 -9.63 -13.31 -8.27
CA LEU A 209 -10.47 -13.57 -7.10
C LEU A 209 -11.67 -14.49 -7.40
N GLN A 210 -12.13 -14.56 -8.65
CA GLN A 210 -13.18 -15.49 -9.08
C GLN A 210 -12.72 -16.96 -9.03
N VAL A 211 -11.41 -17.23 -9.13
CA VAL A 211 -10.88 -18.59 -8.99
C VAL A 211 -10.99 -19.04 -7.53
N PRO A 212 -11.62 -20.19 -7.24
CA PRO A 212 -11.71 -20.73 -5.89
C PRO A 212 -10.34 -20.88 -5.25
N ALA A 213 -10.17 -20.47 -3.99
CA ALA A 213 -8.87 -20.41 -3.33
C ALA A 213 -8.09 -21.74 -3.37
N ALA A 214 -8.79 -22.87 -3.24
CA ALA A 214 -8.19 -24.21 -3.29
C ALA A 214 -7.65 -24.59 -4.69
N GLN A 215 -8.13 -23.94 -5.75
CA GLN A 215 -7.76 -24.23 -7.15
C GLN A 215 -6.70 -23.28 -7.69
N ARG A 216 -6.44 -22.14 -7.02
CA ARG A 216 -5.46 -21.13 -7.47
C ARG A 216 -4.02 -21.64 -7.67
N PRO A 217 -3.48 -22.57 -6.86
CA PRO A 217 -2.15 -23.12 -7.09
C PRO A 217 -2.15 -24.30 -8.07
N VAL A 218 -3.32 -24.76 -8.54
CA VAL A 218 -3.43 -25.92 -9.44
C VAL A 218 -3.23 -25.44 -10.88
N PRO A 219 -2.30 -26.05 -11.64
CA PRO A 219 -2.14 -25.80 -13.08
C PRO A 219 -3.43 -25.97 -13.88
N GLY A 220 -3.69 -25.05 -14.82
CA GLY A 220 -4.77 -25.19 -15.80
C GLY A 220 -4.47 -26.28 -16.84
N ALA A 221 -5.52 -26.77 -17.51
CA ALA A 221 -5.43 -27.87 -18.46
C ALA A 221 -4.68 -27.54 -19.76
N ASP A 222 -4.72 -26.28 -20.22
CA ASP A 222 -4.23 -25.90 -21.56
C ASP A 222 -2.80 -25.36 -21.58
N GLU A 223 -2.42 -24.49 -20.63
CA GLU A 223 -1.11 -23.82 -20.61
C GLU A 223 -0.21 -24.25 -19.43
N GLY A 224 -0.72 -25.10 -18.53
CA GLY A 224 0.03 -25.59 -17.36
C GLY A 224 0.37 -24.52 -16.32
N LEU A 225 -0.04 -23.26 -16.51
CA LEU A 225 0.11 -22.21 -15.52
C LEU A 225 -1.03 -22.25 -14.51
N SER A 226 -0.70 -22.06 -13.23
CA SER A 226 -1.71 -21.88 -12.19
C SER A 226 -2.26 -20.45 -12.19
N ALA A 227 -3.41 -20.21 -11.56
CA ALA A 227 -3.94 -18.85 -11.44
C ALA A 227 -2.99 -17.92 -10.65
N ASN A 228 -2.20 -18.48 -9.73
CA ASN A 228 -1.16 -17.74 -9.02
C ASN A 228 -0.03 -17.29 -9.98
N ASP A 229 0.42 -18.18 -10.86
CA ASP A 229 1.48 -17.86 -11.84
C ASP A 229 0.99 -16.83 -12.86
N LEU A 230 -0.25 -16.98 -13.33
CA LEU A 230 -0.90 -16.03 -14.23
C LEU A 230 -1.04 -14.65 -13.60
N LEU A 231 -1.51 -14.57 -12.35
CA LEU A 231 -1.58 -13.29 -11.63
C LEU A 231 -0.19 -12.66 -11.53
N GLN A 232 0.82 -13.42 -11.15
CA GLN A 232 2.18 -12.90 -11.01
C GLN A 232 2.73 -12.35 -12.34
N GLY A 233 2.53 -13.08 -13.44
CA GLY A 233 2.90 -12.61 -14.78
C GLY A 233 2.14 -11.36 -15.20
N GLN A 234 0.83 -11.29 -14.94
CA GLN A 234 0.01 -10.13 -15.27
C GLN A 234 0.38 -8.89 -14.43
N LEU A 235 0.67 -9.04 -13.14
CA LEU A 235 1.14 -7.96 -12.28
C LEU A 235 2.48 -7.41 -12.78
N ALA A 236 3.42 -8.29 -13.15
CA ALA A 236 4.71 -7.88 -13.70
C ALA A 236 4.56 -7.15 -15.04
N LEU A 237 3.71 -7.65 -15.93
CA LEU A 237 3.41 -7.01 -17.21
C LEU A 237 2.85 -5.60 -17.01
N LEU A 238 1.77 -5.47 -16.22
CA LEU A 238 1.14 -4.18 -15.92
C LEU A 238 2.13 -3.20 -15.29
N GLN A 239 2.98 -3.67 -14.37
CA GLN A 239 4.00 -2.84 -13.76
C GLN A 239 5.01 -2.33 -14.81
N SER A 240 5.55 -3.22 -15.63
CA SER A 240 6.53 -2.85 -16.67
C SER A 240 5.96 -1.86 -17.69
N GLU A 241 4.69 -2.01 -18.08
CA GLU A 241 4.01 -1.11 -19.00
C GLU A 241 3.84 0.29 -18.39
N LEU A 242 3.50 0.37 -17.09
CA LEU A 242 3.43 1.65 -16.39
C LEU A 242 4.81 2.31 -16.25
N GLU A 243 5.85 1.53 -15.93
CA GLU A 243 7.22 2.04 -15.79
C GLU A 243 7.80 2.52 -17.13
N GLN A 244 7.51 1.83 -18.24
CA GLN A 244 7.90 2.30 -19.58
C GLN A 244 7.25 3.64 -19.92
N ARG A 245 5.99 3.84 -19.56
CA ARG A 245 5.30 5.12 -19.75
C ARG A 245 5.81 6.20 -18.81
N GLU A 246 6.21 5.83 -17.59
CA GLU A 246 6.91 6.72 -16.66
C GLU A 246 8.22 7.24 -17.28
N GLN A 247 8.98 6.36 -17.94
CA GLN A 247 10.21 6.74 -18.64
C GLN A 247 9.95 7.67 -19.84
N ARG A 248 8.91 7.40 -20.64
CA ARG A 248 8.49 8.29 -21.75
C ARG A 248 8.08 9.67 -21.25
N LEU A 249 7.32 9.72 -20.15
CA LEU A 249 6.93 10.96 -19.51
C LEU A 249 8.14 11.73 -18.98
N HIS A 250 9.12 11.04 -18.40
CA HIS A 250 10.38 11.64 -17.98
C HIS A 250 11.15 12.23 -19.15
N GLY A 251 11.26 11.50 -20.27
CA GLY A 251 11.88 12.00 -21.50
C GLY A 251 11.23 13.31 -21.98
N SER A 252 9.89 13.33 -22.09
CA SER A 252 9.12 14.51 -22.49
C SER A 252 9.47 15.73 -21.62
N ALA A 253 9.52 15.55 -20.30
CA ALA A 253 9.88 16.61 -19.36
C ALA A 253 11.32 17.11 -19.57
N VAL A 254 12.27 16.20 -19.81
CA VAL A 254 13.68 16.54 -20.09
C VAL A 254 13.80 17.32 -21.41
N GLU A 255 13.11 16.91 -22.47
CA GLU A 255 13.13 17.64 -23.74
C GLU A 255 12.48 19.02 -23.62
N ALA A 256 11.40 19.16 -22.84
CA ALA A 256 10.82 20.46 -22.55
C ALA A 256 11.84 21.41 -21.88
N LEU A 257 12.59 20.92 -20.89
CA LEU A 257 13.66 21.68 -20.23
C LEU A 257 14.79 22.03 -21.20
N ARG A 258 15.22 21.09 -22.06
CA ARG A 258 16.24 21.35 -23.09
C ARG A 258 15.80 22.43 -24.07
N ARG A 259 14.52 22.43 -24.50
CA ARG A 259 13.96 23.49 -25.35
C ARG A 259 14.04 24.86 -24.67
N GLN A 260 13.69 24.94 -23.38
CA GLN A 260 13.81 26.18 -22.60
C GLN A 260 15.26 26.66 -22.50
N GLN A 261 16.21 25.75 -22.25
CA GLN A 261 17.63 26.08 -22.20
C GLN A 261 18.13 26.67 -23.54
N ARG A 262 17.81 26.03 -24.67
CA ARG A 262 18.17 26.54 -26.01
C ARG A 262 17.58 27.93 -26.27
N PHE A 263 16.33 28.16 -25.86
CA PHE A 263 15.68 29.46 -25.99
C PHE A 263 16.42 30.55 -25.19
N LEU A 264 16.75 30.29 -23.91
CA LEU A 264 17.49 31.24 -23.08
C LEU A 264 18.87 31.57 -23.66
N GLN A 265 19.60 30.56 -24.14
CA GLN A 265 20.89 30.76 -24.82
C GLN A 265 20.75 31.64 -26.08
N SER A 266 19.68 31.48 -26.85
CA SER A 266 19.42 32.30 -28.04
C SER A 266 19.08 33.76 -27.73
N LYS A 267 18.56 34.04 -26.52
CA LYS A 267 18.27 35.40 -26.05
C LYS A 267 19.51 36.08 -25.49
N ALA A 268 20.35 35.33 -24.77
CA ALA A 268 21.62 35.82 -24.22
C ALA A 268 22.63 36.23 -25.31
N THR A 269 22.54 35.66 -26.51
CA THR A 269 23.44 35.97 -27.63
C THR A 269 22.98 37.12 -28.54
N ARG A 270 21.76 37.67 -28.32
CA ARG A 270 21.19 38.77 -29.12
C ARG A 270 21.16 40.13 -28.39
N GLY A 271 21.54 40.19 -27.12
CA GLY A 271 21.71 41.42 -26.34
C GLY A 271 23.19 41.72 -26.15
#